data_AF-A0A484LJS1-F1
#
_entry.id   AF-A0A484LJS1-F1
#
_cell.length_a   1.000
_cell.length_b   1.000
_cell.length_c   1.000
_cell.angle_alpha   90.00
_cell.angle_beta   90.00
_cell.angle_gamma   90.00
#
_symmetry.space_group_name_H-M   'P 1'
#
loop_
_entity.id
_entity.type
_entity.pdbx_description
1 polymer ?
#
loop_
_entity_poly.entity_id
_entity_poly.type
_entity_poly.pdbx_seq_one_letter_code
_entity_poly.pdbx_strand_id
1 'polypeptide(L)'
;MSSFKYPDITRAEIVGYLALFGFDIPIGEHDLLNPPLELVENLYTFLLGYLDLLQEDDGQAAFGALQVFDNPELHASAIPMMNFYEKVRGLLGAIECPERFTLRDLINPDPDRTKLFLGSILNFCVHRKVKMDELTSLADELNAFFEQKEALEEKISQLSAKIAECNESREKETPFVQEEDAKVRGLKQAISGLNNHQLTLKSETKKMKEKAHELDEQISSADFALLESVRENGELRSKIVQSPDKLQRALEEKRSQQAEANNAERAAMKSLQDKNAILEMYAKAQKKMSKSLEQMLAIQEQVNSVKSSEKEIKALKTKQSEDKLLDKSLDAKLVEMQGKGSSTHPLFDSLFLCFYCTHL
;
A
#
# COMPACT_ATOMS: atom_id res chain seq x y z
N MET A 1 94.77 37.33 51.21
CA MET A 1 93.79 38.37 51.59
C MET A 1 94.25 39.65 50.91
N SER A 2 93.66 40.00 49.76
CA SER A 2 93.95 41.30 49.13
C SER A 2 93.46 42.37 50.08
N SER A 3 94.34 43.26 50.56
CA SER A 3 93.92 44.40 51.38
C SER A 3 93.06 45.29 50.49
N PHE A 4 91.75 45.31 50.71
CA PHE A 4 90.85 46.25 50.04
C PHE A 4 91.35 47.66 50.35
N LYS A 5 91.83 48.35 49.31
CA LYS A 5 92.15 49.78 49.39
C LYS A 5 90.93 50.53 48.92
N TYR A 6 90.48 51.47 49.74
CA TYR A 6 89.42 52.38 49.35
C TYR A 6 89.86 53.16 48.11
N PRO A 7 88.98 53.41 47.11
CA PRO A 7 89.35 54.14 45.91
C PRO A 7 89.87 55.55 46.25
N ASP A 8 91.09 55.86 45.80
CA ASP A 8 91.67 57.20 45.93
C ASP A 8 91.36 57.99 44.66
N ILE A 9 90.17 58.60 44.64
CA ILE A 9 89.72 59.43 43.51
C ILE A 9 90.34 60.82 43.65
N THR A 10 91.07 61.24 42.61
CA THR A 10 91.71 62.55 42.55
C THR A 10 90.70 63.69 42.41
N ARG A 11 91.10 64.92 42.75
CA ARG A 11 90.22 66.10 42.60
C ARG A 11 89.81 66.32 41.13
N ALA A 12 90.72 66.06 40.20
CA ALA A 12 90.45 66.07 38.75
C ALA A 12 89.34 65.09 38.36
N GLU A 13 89.41 63.85 38.87
CA GLU A 13 88.40 62.83 38.61
C GLU A 13 87.06 63.17 39.27
N ILE A 14 87.06 63.74 40.48
CA ILE A 14 85.83 64.24 41.14
C ILE A 14 85.12 65.24 40.23
N VAL A 15 85.83 66.25 39.72
CA VAL A 15 85.28 67.25 38.78
C VAL A 15 84.74 66.56 37.52
N GLY A 16 85.50 65.62 36.96
CA GLY A 16 85.08 64.86 35.79
C GLY A 16 83.80 64.05 36.00
N TYR A 17 83.67 63.36 37.14
CA TYR A 17 82.47 62.58 37.46
C TYR A 17 81.26 63.46 37.75
N LEU A 18 81.45 64.59 38.45
CA LEU A 18 80.37 65.55 38.68
C LEU A 18 79.81 66.08 37.36
N ALA A 19 80.68 66.45 36.41
CA ALA A 19 80.26 66.85 35.08
C ALA A 19 79.55 65.72 34.32
N LEU A 20 80.05 64.48 34.41
CA LEU A 20 79.44 63.30 33.79
C LEU A 20 78.01 63.04 34.31
N PHE A 21 77.78 63.28 35.59
CA PHE A 21 76.47 63.11 36.22
C PHE A 21 75.54 64.32 36.07
N GLY A 22 76.02 65.42 35.46
CA GLY A 22 75.20 66.61 35.18
C GLY A 22 75.14 67.60 36.34
N PHE A 23 76.22 67.77 37.11
CA PHE A 23 76.31 68.86 38.08
C PHE A 23 76.40 70.21 37.36
N ASP A 24 75.39 71.06 37.55
CA ASP A 24 75.19 72.28 36.76
C ASP A 24 76.14 73.45 37.14
N ILE A 25 76.81 73.37 38.28
CA ILE A 25 77.70 74.43 38.76
C ILE A 25 79.12 74.20 38.22
N PRO A 26 79.70 75.16 37.47
CA PRO A 26 81.08 75.06 37.02
C PRO A 26 82.04 74.96 38.22
N ILE A 27 82.82 73.89 38.26
CA ILE A 27 83.77 73.60 39.35
C ILE A 27 85.11 73.15 38.77
N GLY A 28 86.21 73.67 39.32
CA GLY A 28 87.57 73.24 39.02
C GLY A 28 88.26 72.57 40.21
N GLU A 29 89.43 71.99 39.98
CA GLU A 29 90.21 71.34 41.05
C GLU A 29 90.59 72.29 42.19
N HIS A 30 90.83 73.57 41.84
CA HIS A 30 91.16 74.61 42.81
C HIS A 30 90.02 74.86 43.80
N ASP A 31 88.77 74.77 43.36
CA ASP A 31 87.60 74.99 44.22
C ASP A 31 87.47 73.87 45.26
N LEU A 32 88.00 72.69 44.97
CA LEU A 32 88.07 71.58 45.93
C LEU A 32 89.24 71.69 46.91
N LEU A 33 90.25 72.53 46.64
CA LEU A 33 91.38 72.77 47.57
C LEU A 33 90.99 73.68 48.73
N ASN A 34 89.98 74.52 48.55
CA ASN A 34 89.39 75.34 49.60
C ASN A 34 87.87 75.46 49.33
N PRO A 35 87.10 74.40 49.59
CA PRO A 35 85.72 74.34 49.16
C PRO A 35 84.86 75.26 50.03
N PRO A 36 84.19 76.29 49.45
CA PRO A 36 83.30 77.13 50.23
C PRO A 36 82.10 76.32 50.71
N LEU A 37 81.57 76.67 51.88
CA LEU A 37 80.44 75.99 52.53
C LEU A 37 79.27 75.73 51.55
N GLU A 38 78.87 76.78 50.83
CA GLU A 38 77.78 76.73 49.85
C GLU A 38 78.05 75.71 48.72
N LEU A 39 79.30 75.60 48.26
CA LEU A 39 79.66 74.60 47.24
C LEU A 39 79.54 73.19 47.80
N VAL A 40 79.98 72.95 49.03
CA VAL A 40 79.88 71.63 49.67
C VAL A 40 78.43 71.21 49.89
N GLU A 41 77.58 72.14 50.34
CA GLU A 41 76.14 71.91 50.46
C GLU A 41 75.51 71.57 49.10
N ASN A 42 75.84 72.33 48.04
CA ASN A 42 75.34 72.07 46.69
C ASN A 42 75.80 70.71 46.15
N LEU A 43 77.07 70.34 46.38
CA LEU A 43 77.62 69.05 45.94
C LEU A 43 76.90 67.87 46.60
N TYR A 44 76.74 67.89 47.93
CA TYR A 44 76.02 66.82 48.61
C TYR A 44 74.52 66.81 48.29
N THR A 45 73.90 67.98 48.13
CA THR A 45 72.50 68.08 47.69
C THR A 45 72.32 67.43 46.32
N PHE A 46 73.17 67.78 45.36
CA PHE A 46 73.16 67.16 44.04
C PHE A 46 73.33 65.65 44.10
N LEU A 47 74.31 65.15 44.87
CA LEU A 47 74.57 63.70 44.97
C LEU A 47 73.42 62.94 45.65
N LEU A 48 72.82 63.51 46.70
CA LEU A 48 71.62 62.95 47.32
C LEU A 48 70.45 62.94 46.34
N GLY A 49 70.30 63.98 45.51
CA GLY A 49 69.24 64.07 44.50
C GLY A 49 69.44 63.04 43.38
N TYR A 50 70.65 62.90 42.87
CA TYR A 50 71.02 61.91 41.86
C TYR A 50 70.74 60.46 42.30
N LEU A 51 70.90 60.20 43.59
CA LEU A 51 70.62 58.90 44.21
C LEU A 51 69.17 58.73 44.69
N ASP A 52 68.32 59.73 44.46
CA ASP A 52 66.93 59.77 44.91
C ASP A 52 66.77 59.61 46.44
N LEU A 53 67.75 60.13 47.20
CA LEU A 53 67.78 60.16 48.67
C LEU A 53 67.34 61.51 49.25
N LEU A 54 67.08 62.48 48.37
CA LEU A 54 66.55 63.79 48.77
C LEU A 54 65.07 63.77 49.10
N GLN A 55 64.34 62.68 48.82
CA GLN A 55 62.91 62.49 49.08
C GLN A 55 62.44 63.40 50.21
N GLU A 56 61.49 64.29 49.88
CA GLU A 56 60.87 65.19 50.83
C GLU A 56 60.40 64.32 52.00
N ASP A 57 61.10 64.46 53.13
CA ASP A 57 60.60 63.96 54.39
C ASP A 57 59.28 64.68 54.55
N ASP A 58 58.16 63.94 54.42
CA ASP A 58 56.80 64.49 54.33
C ASP A 58 56.76 65.74 55.20
N GLY A 59 56.62 66.94 54.62
CA GLY A 59 56.80 68.20 55.37
C GLY A 59 55.95 68.28 56.65
N GLN A 60 54.94 67.41 56.75
CA GLN A 60 54.12 67.11 57.92
C GLN A 60 54.86 66.42 59.09
N ALA A 61 55.78 65.48 58.86
CA ALA A 61 56.56 64.81 59.90
C ALA A 61 57.57 65.78 60.56
N ALA A 62 58.23 66.63 59.78
CA ALA A 62 59.12 67.68 60.29
C ALA A 62 58.37 68.77 61.07
N PHE A 63 57.15 69.14 60.65
CA PHE A 63 56.32 70.13 61.36
C PHE A 63 55.75 69.59 62.69
N GLY A 64 55.43 68.31 62.75
CA GLY A 64 54.98 67.66 63.99
C GLY A 64 56.07 67.59 65.06
N ALA A 65 57.33 67.36 64.65
CA ALA A 65 58.48 67.37 65.55
C ALA A 65 58.83 68.78 66.06
N LEU A 66 58.59 69.82 65.24
CA LEU A 66 58.81 71.23 65.61
C LEU A 66 57.85 71.71 66.71
N GLN A 67 56.63 71.18 66.81
CA GLN A 67 55.64 71.55 67.84
C GLN A 67 56.02 71.07 69.26
N VAL A 68 57.02 70.19 69.39
CA VAL A 68 57.52 69.71 70.69
C VAL A 68 58.46 70.75 71.34
N PHE A 69 59.02 71.67 70.56
CA PHE A 69 59.94 72.69 71.06
C PHE A 69 59.17 73.94 71.53
N ASP A 70 59.57 74.48 72.68
CA ASP A 70 58.96 75.69 73.26
C ASP A 70 59.12 76.94 72.37
N ASN A 71 60.12 76.97 71.47
CA ASN A 71 60.40 78.06 70.54
C ASN A 71 60.81 77.54 69.15
N PRO A 72 59.86 77.05 68.32
CA PRO A 72 60.15 76.41 67.04
C PRO A 72 60.91 77.31 66.05
N GLU A 73 60.68 78.62 66.09
CA GLU A 73 61.37 79.61 65.24
C GLU A 73 62.88 79.66 65.44
N LEU A 74 63.38 79.37 66.65
CA LEU A 74 64.82 79.33 66.94
C LEU A 74 65.51 78.11 66.31
N HIS A 75 64.74 77.11 65.91
CA HIS A 75 65.22 75.84 65.34
C HIS A 75 64.96 75.71 63.84
N ALA A 76 64.34 76.72 63.23
CA ALA A 76 63.95 76.72 61.82
C ALA A 76 65.13 76.51 60.85
N SER A 77 66.34 76.96 61.20
CA SER A 77 67.57 76.74 60.40
C SER A 77 68.37 75.51 60.85
N ALA A 78 68.31 75.14 62.13
CA ALA A 78 69.10 74.05 62.68
C ALA A 78 68.55 72.66 62.30
N ILE A 79 67.23 72.50 62.24
CA ILE A 79 66.60 71.21 61.92
C ILE A 79 66.87 70.79 60.46
N PRO A 80 66.66 71.63 59.43
CA PRO A 80 67.03 71.28 58.07
C PRO A 80 68.51 70.91 57.92
N MET A 81 69.40 71.64 58.58
CA MET A 81 70.84 71.35 58.58
C MET A 81 71.16 69.99 59.21
N MET A 82 70.54 69.65 60.35
CA MET A 82 70.75 68.35 60.99
C MET A 82 70.15 67.20 60.18
N ASN A 83 68.99 67.40 59.55
CA ASN A 83 68.40 66.42 58.64
C ASN A 83 69.30 66.19 57.42
N PHE A 84 69.84 67.27 56.85
CA PHE A 84 70.80 67.20 55.74
C PHE A 84 72.06 66.44 56.15
N TYR A 85 72.63 66.78 57.32
CA TYR A 85 73.77 66.07 57.91
C TYR A 85 73.50 64.57 58.08
N GLU A 86 72.37 64.20 58.67
CA GLU A 86 72.04 62.78 58.89
C GLU A 86 71.79 62.04 57.56
N LYS A 87 71.24 62.69 56.53
CA LYS A 87 71.13 62.10 55.17
C LYS A 87 72.50 61.82 54.56
N VAL A 88 73.42 62.78 54.57
CA VAL A 88 74.79 62.61 54.03
C VAL A 88 75.56 61.57 54.83
N ARG A 89 75.48 61.62 56.16
CA ARG A 89 76.09 60.64 57.07
C ARG A 89 75.54 59.24 56.85
N GLY A 90 74.23 59.11 56.69
CA GLY A 90 73.55 57.84 56.41
C GLY A 90 74.02 57.23 55.10
N LEU A 91 74.10 58.04 54.04
CA LEU A 91 74.65 57.62 52.75
C LEU A 91 76.10 57.14 52.88
N LEU A 92 76.97 57.94 53.49
CA LEU A 92 78.38 57.59 53.68
C LEU A 92 78.56 56.32 54.53
N GLY A 93 77.68 56.11 55.52
CA GLY A 93 77.64 54.88 56.30
C GLY A 93 77.19 53.67 55.50
N ALA A 94 76.18 53.82 54.64
CA ALA A 94 75.66 52.74 53.79
C ALA A 94 76.65 52.28 52.72
N ILE A 95 77.52 53.18 52.23
CA ILE A 95 78.62 52.85 51.31
C ILE A 95 79.92 52.49 52.03
N GLU A 96 79.86 52.29 53.35
CA GLU A 96 80.98 51.87 54.21
C GLU A 96 82.24 52.76 54.05
N CYS A 97 82.05 54.08 53.99
CA CYS A 97 83.16 55.03 53.93
C CYS A 97 84.09 54.87 55.16
N PRO A 98 85.42 54.85 54.98
CA PRO A 98 86.37 54.51 56.04
C PRO A 98 86.43 55.56 57.16
N GLU A 99 86.16 56.83 56.84
CA GLU A 99 86.08 57.91 57.82
C GLU A 99 84.64 58.25 58.19
N ARG A 100 84.44 58.63 59.45
CA ARG A 100 83.14 59.08 59.95
C ARG A 100 82.89 60.52 59.50
N PHE A 101 81.73 60.73 58.88
CA PHE A 101 81.20 62.07 58.60
C PHE A 101 80.70 62.72 59.89
N THR A 102 81.05 63.99 60.08
CA THR A 102 80.71 64.79 61.26
C THR A 102 80.13 66.13 60.82
N LEU A 103 79.40 66.81 61.72
CA LEU A 103 78.80 68.11 61.39
C LEU A 103 79.86 69.17 60.99
N ARG A 104 81.11 69.02 61.46
CA ARG A 104 82.23 69.89 61.05
C ARG A 104 82.50 69.81 59.56
N ASP A 105 82.30 68.65 58.94
CA ASP A 105 82.56 68.45 57.51
C ASP A 105 81.58 69.20 56.61
N LEU A 106 80.44 69.63 57.18
CA LEU A 106 79.53 70.56 56.55
C LEU A 106 79.91 71.99 56.91
N ILE A 107 79.93 72.35 58.20
CA ILE A 107 80.07 73.76 58.63
C ILE A 107 81.45 74.35 58.33
N ASN A 108 82.51 73.55 58.41
CA ASN A 108 83.88 73.96 58.16
C ASN A 108 84.63 72.86 57.38
N PRO A 109 84.36 72.75 56.06
CA PRO A 109 84.84 71.65 55.23
C PRO A 109 86.38 71.59 55.18
N ASP A 110 86.93 70.43 55.52
CA ASP A 110 88.35 70.16 55.33
C ASP A 110 88.60 69.63 53.91
N PRO A 111 89.57 70.18 53.15
CA PRO A 111 89.76 69.82 51.75
C PRO A 111 89.99 68.34 51.50
N ASP A 112 90.76 67.66 52.36
CA ASP A 112 91.11 66.25 52.17
C ASP A 112 89.96 65.32 52.59
N ARG A 113 89.23 65.69 53.64
CA ARG A 113 88.01 64.98 54.04
C ARG A 113 86.89 65.15 53.01
N THR A 114 86.69 66.35 52.47
CA THR A 114 85.72 66.60 51.38
C THR A 114 86.09 65.78 50.14
N LYS A 115 87.38 65.71 49.77
CA LYS A 115 87.84 64.83 48.69
C LYS A 115 87.47 63.37 48.95
N LEU A 116 87.76 62.87 50.15
CA LEU A 116 87.47 61.49 50.53
C LEU A 116 85.97 61.20 50.41
N PHE A 117 85.11 62.00 51.04
CA PHE A 117 83.67 61.77 51.06
C PHE A 117 83.02 61.90 49.68
N LEU A 118 83.39 62.90 48.88
CA LEU A 118 82.90 63.03 47.51
C LEU A 118 83.38 61.87 46.64
N GLY A 119 84.65 61.49 46.74
CA GLY A 119 85.19 60.32 46.04
C GLY A 119 84.41 59.05 46.39
N SER A 120 84.18 58.80 47.68
CA SER A 120 83.37 57.67 48.17
C SER A 120 82.00 57.59 47.49
N ILE A 121 81.25 58.69 47.51
CA ILE A 121 79.90 58.75 46.94
C ILE A 121 79.95 58.61 45.42
N LEU A 122 80.86 59.30 44.74
CA LEU A 122 80.98 59.26 43.29
C LEU A 122 81.39 57.87 42.79
N ASN A 123 82.28 57.16 43.51
CA ASN A 123 82.60 55.78 43.20
C ASN A 123 81.36 54.89 43.24
N PHE A 124 80.51 55.08 44.25
CA PHE A 124 79.23 54.39 44.33
C PHE A 124 78.29 54.78 43.18
N CYS A 125 78.20 56.07 42.81
CA CYS A 125 77.40 56.52 41.67
C CYS A 125 77.85 55.87 40.36
N VAL A 126 79.16 55.76 40.11
CA VAL A 126 79.71 55.08 38.93
C VAL A 126 79.31 53.60 38.93
N HIS A 127 79.49 52.92 40.06
CA HIS A 127 79.09 51.52 40.20
C HIS A 127 77.58 51.31 39.94
N ARG A 128 76.74 52.16 40.55
CA ARG A 128 75.29 52.14 40.37
C ARG A 128 74.92 52.35 38.90
N LYS A 129 75.54 53.32 38.21
CA LYS A 129 75.27 53.57 36.80
C LYS A 129 75.53 52.33 35.94
N VAL A 130 76.70 51.71 36.08
CA VAL A 130 77.04 50.48 35.33
C VAL A 130 76.03 49.37 35.61
N LYS A 131 75.63 49.20 36.88
CA LYS A 131 74.65 48.18 37.25
C LYS A 131 73.25 48.47 36.72
N MET A 132 72.83 49.74 36.69
CA MET A 132 71.55 50.13 36.10
C MET A 132 71.54 49.95 34.59
N ASP A 133 72.65 50.26 33.91
CA ASP A 133 72.82 50.03 32.47
C ASP A 133 72.72 48.52 32.16
N GLU A 134 73.34 47.65 32.98
CA GLU A 134 73.18 46.17 32.89
C GLU A 134 71.73 45.70 33.12
N LEU A 135 70.99 46.37 34.01
CA LEU A 135 69.60 46.02 34.33
C LEU A 135 68.58 46.62 33.36
N THR A 136 68.99 47.50 32.45
CA THR A 136 68.07 48.18 31.52
C THR A 136 67.34 47.17 30.64
N SER A 137 68.02 46.12 30.16
CA SER A 137 67.36 45.07 29.36
C SER A 137 66.29 44.32 30.14
N LEU A 138 66.51 44.08 31.45
CA LEU A 138 65.52 43.43 32.30
C LEU A 138 64.32 44.35 32.56
N ALA A 139 64.54 45.65 32.70
CA ALA A 139 63.46 46.64 32.81
C ALA A 139 62.63 46.71 31.52
N ASP A 140 63.27 46.69 30.35
CA ASP A 140 62.59 46.66 29.05
C ASP A 140 61.75 45.38 28.87
N GLU A 141 62.31 44.21 29.24
CA GLU A 141 61.57 42.95 29.24
C GLU A 141 60.35 43.00 30.18
N LEU A 142 60.52 43.53 31.39
CA LEU A 142 59.44 43.68 32.36
C LEU A 142 58.32 44.60 31.83
N ASN A 143 58.68 45.72 31.22
CA ASN A 143 57.71 46.64 30.60
C ASN A 143 56.96 45.94 29.45
N ALA A 144 57.66 45.19 28.59
CA ALA A 144 57.02 44.41 27.52
C ALA A 144 56.04 43.35 28.07
N PHE A 145 56.36 42.70 29.19
CA PHE A 145 55.43 41.79 29.86
C PHE A 145 54.18 42.51 30.39
N PHE A 146 54.32 43.72 30.94
CA PHE A 146 53.18 44.52 31.38
C PHE A 146 52.27 44.91 30.21
N GLU A 147 52.83 45.36 29.09
CA GLU A 147 52.06 45.67 27.88
C GLU A 147 51.32 44.43 27.33
N GLN A 148 52.00 43.27 27.28
CA GLN A 148 51.37 42.02 26.86
C GLN A 148 50.23 41.60 27.80
N LYS A 149 50.42 41.76 29.12
CA LYS A 149 49.40 41.46 30.11
C LYS A 149 48.17 42.34 29.89
N GLU A 150 48.35 43.65 29.73
CA GLU A 150 47.24 44.60 29.52
C GLU A 150 46.47 44.26 28.23
N ALA A 151 47.17 43.98 27.13
CA ALA A 151 46.54 43.57 25.86
C ALA A 151 45.74 42.26 25.99
N LEU A 152 46.23 41.29 26.77
CA LEU A 152 45.50 40.04 27.02
C LEU A 152 44.28 40.26 27.92
N GLU A 153 44.38 41.10 28.94
CA GLU A 153 43.26 41.47 29.81
C GLU A 153 42.15 42.17 29.02
N GLU A 154 42.52 43.07 28.10
CA GLU A 154 41.55 43.70 27.18
C GLU A 154 40.87 42.66 26.29
N LYS A 155 41.63 41.73 25.71
CA LYS A 155 41.08 40.67 24.86
C LYS A 155 40.14 39.73 25.63
N ILE A 156 40.46 39.41 26.89
CA ILE A 156 39.59 38.62 27.76
C ILE A 156 38.28 39.36 28.01
N SER A 157 38.34 40.67 28.29
CA SER A 157 37.16 41.52 28.47
C SER A 157 36.28 41.58 27.22
N GLN A 158 36.89 41.73 26.03
CA GLN A 158 36.15 41.74 24.76
C GLN A 158 35.48 40.38 24.47
N LEU A 159 36.17 39.26 24.73
CA LEU A 159 35.60 37.93 24.50
C LEU A 159 34.50 37.60 25.51
N SER A 160 34.64 37.99 26.77
CA SER A 160 33.61 37.77 27.79
C SER A 160 32.34 38.54 27.45
N ALA A 161 32.46 39.78 26.96
CA ALA A 161 31.32 40.57 26.47
C ALA A 161 30.60 39.89 25.29
N LYS A 162 31.35 39.36 24.31
CA LYS A 162 30.76 38.61 23.17
C LYS A 162 30.05 37.33 23.60
N ILE A 163 30.61 36.60 24.58
CA ILE A 163 29.98 35.41 25.14
C ILE A 163 28.66 35.78 25.84
N ALA A 164 28.66 36.88 26.61
CA ALA A 164 27.45 37.36 27.28
C ALA A 164 26.35 37.73 26.27
N GLU A 165 26.69 38.48 25.21
CA GLU A 165 25.75 38.83 24.14
C GLU A 165 25.17 37.59 23.43
N CYS A 166 26.02 36.61 23.10
CA CYS A 166 25.59 35.37 22.46
C CYS A 166 24.65 34.57 23.37
N ASN A 167 24.96 34.50 24.67
CA ASN A 167 24.09 33.83 25.64
C ASN A 167 22.74 34.55 25.78
N GLU A 168 22.74 35.88 25.83
CA GLU A 168 21.50 36.66 25.88
C GLU A 168 20.63 36.44 24.64
N SER A 169 21.21 36.44 23.44
CA SER A 169 20.47 36.12 22.19
C SER A 169 19.90 34.70 22.24
N ARG A 170 20.69 33.72 22.69
CA ARG A 170 20.24 32.33 22.84
C ARG A 170 19.11 32.20 23.85
N GLU A 171 19.16 32.89 24.98
CA GLU A 171 18.08 32.90 25.97
C GLU A 171 16.79 33.49 25.40
N LYS A 172 16.89 34.57 24.61
CA LYS A 172 15.76 35.17 23.90
C LYS A 172 15.18 34.21 22.85
N GLU A 173 16.01 33.47 22.14
CA GLU A 173 15.60 32.53 21.07
C GLU A 173 15.05 31.20 21.61
N THR A 174 15.53 30.75 22.76
CA THR A 174 15.13 29.48 23.41
C THR A 174 13.62 29.25 23.49
N PRO A 175 12.78 30.19 23.96
CA PRO A 175 11.33 29.97 24.02
C PRO A 175 10.70 29.78 22.63
N PHE A 176 11.16 30.50 21.61
CA PHE A 176 10.64 30.36 20.24
C PHE A 176 10.98 28.98 19.66
N VAL A 177 12.21 28.52 19.87
CA VAL A 177 12.65 27.18 19.46
C VAL A 177 11.82 26.10 20.19
N GLN A 178 11.60 26.25 21.50
CA GLN A 178 10.80 25.31 22.28
C GLN A 178 9.34 25.26 21.83
N GLU A 179 8.75 26.42 21.50
CA GLU A 179 7.39 26.51 20.97
C GLU A 179 7.28 25.81 19.62
N GLU A 180 8.21 26.07 18.71
CA GLU A 180 8.21 25.46 17.38
C GLU A 180 8.45 23.95 17.45
N ASP A 181 9.37 23.50 18.31
CA ASP A 181 9.59 22.08 18.59
C ASP A 181 8.33 21.41 19.16
N ALA A 182 7.56 22.11 20.01
CA ALA A 182 6.29 21.60 20.52
C ALA A 182 5.25 21.46 19.41
N LYS A 183 5.14 22.43 18.49
CA LYS A 183 4.27 22.36 17.31
C LYS A 183 4.65 21.19 16.41
N VAL A 184 5.95 21.04 16.12
CA VAL A 184 6.47 19.92 15.30
C VAL A 184 6.14 18.57 15.94
N ARG A 185 6.33 18.44 17.26
CA ARG A 185 5.93 17.21 17.99
C ARG A 185 4.43 16.94 17.89
N GLY A 186 3.60 17.96 18.09
CA GLY A 186 2.14 17.86 17.97
C GLY A 186 1.70 17.42 16.58
N LEU A 187 2.26 18.02 15.53
CA LEU A 187 1.98 17.65 14.14
C LEU A 187 2.40 16.21 13.83
N LYS A 188 3.58 15.77 14.30
CA LYS A 188 4.02 14.37 14.14
C LYS A 188 3.06 13.40 14.80
N GLN A 189 2.56 13.72 16.00
CA GLN A 189 1.58 12.89 16.69
C GLN A 189 0.24 12.85 15.94
N ALA A 190 -0.23 13.99 15.42
CA ALA A 190 -1.45 14.07 14.61
C ALA A 190 -1.34 13.23 13.32
N ILE A 191 -0.22 13.32 12.61
CA ILE A 191 0.04 12.49 11.41
C ILE A 191 -0.01 11.00 11.75
N SER A 192 0.64 10.59 12.84
CA SER A 192 0.59 9.19 13.30
C SER A 192 -0.84 8.74 13.61
N GLY A 193 -1.61 9.57 14.32
CA GLY A 193 -3.02 9.31 14.62
C GLY A 193 -3.89 9.18 13.36
N LEU A 194 -3.73 10.09 12.40
CA LEU A 194 -4.44 10.07 11.13
C LEU A 194 -4.08 8.84 10.28
N ASN A 195 -2.81 8.45 10.24
CA ASN A 195 -2.37 7.24 9.54
C ASN A 195 -3.01 5.98 10.13
N ASN A 196 -3.07 5.87 11.46
CA ASN A 196 -3.74 4.76 12.14
C ASN A 196 -5.25 4.74 11.84
N HIS A 197 -5.90 5.91 11.88
CA HIS A 197 -7.31 6.02 11.53
C HIS A 197 -7.58 5.63 10.07
N GLN A 198 -6.72 6.06 9.15
CA GLN A 198 -6.78 5.67 7.74
C GLN A 198 -6.65 4.15 7.56
N LEU A 199 -5.74 3.49 8.29
CA LEU A 199 -5.59 2.03 8.26
C LEU A 199 -6.86 1.32 8.75
N THR A 200 -7.44 1.79 9.85
CA THR A 200 -8.72 1.25 10.38
C THR A 200 -9.83 1.39 9.35
N LEU A 201 -10.06 2.59 8.80
CA LEU A 201 -11.08 2.84 7.78
C LEU A 201 -10.89 1.99 6.53
N LYS A 202 -9.64 1.78 6.07
CA LYS A 202 -9.35 0.87 4.95
C LYS A 202 -9.76 -0.57 5.27
N SER A 203 -9.48 -1.05 6.49
CA SER A 203 -9.87 -2.39 6.92
C SER A 203 -11.39 -2.55 7.00
N GLU A 204 -12.10 -1.54 7.51
CA GLU A 204 -13.57 -1.51 7.59
C GLU A 204 -14.20 -1.46 6.20
N THR A 205 -13.67 -0.63 5.31
CA THR A 205 -14.12 -0.56 3.91
C THR A 205 -13.97 -1.92 3.22
N LYS A 206 -12.86 -2.64 3.46
CA LYS A 206 -12.66 -3.99 2.93
C LYS A 206 -13.72 -4.97 3.48
N LYS A 207 -13.93 -4.98 4.79
CA LYS A 207 -14.96 -5.82 5.44
C LYS A 207 -16.38 -5.53 4.90
N MET A 208 -16.71 -4.25 4.71
CA MET A 208 -18.02 -3.87 4.17
C MET A 208 -18.19 -4.29 2.72
N LYS A 209 -17.13 -4.25 1.89
CA LYS A 209 -17.16 -4.79 0.53
C LYS A 209 -17.34 -6.31 0.52
N GLU A 210 -16.65 -7.04 1.40
CA GLU A 210 -16.81 -8.50 1.53
C GLU A 210 -18.26 -8.85 1.91
N LYS A 211 -18.84 -8.15 2.90
CA LYS A 211 -20.26 -8.33 3.27
C LYS A 211 -21.23 -7.98 2.13
N ALA A 212 -20.95 -6.93 1.37
CA ALA A 212 -21.79 -6.57 0.22
C ALA A 212 -21.78 -7.70 -0.83
N HIS A 213 -20.60 -8.26 -1.13
CA HIS A 213 -20.48 -9.39 -2.04
C HIS A 213 -21.21 -10.64 -1.54
N GLU A 214 -21.09 -10.96 -0.24
CA GLU A 214 -21.79 -12.09 0.37
C GLU A 214 -23.32 -11.92 0.28
N LEU A 215 -23.82 -10.71 0.52
CA LEU A 215 -25.25 -10.41 0.37
C LEU A 215 -25.70 -10.52 -1.10
N ASP A 216 -24.90 -10.05 -2.06
CA ASP A 216 -25.21 -10.20 -3.50
C ASP A 216 -25.25 -11.68 -3.93
N GLU A 217 -24.36 -12.52 -3.41
CA GLU A 217 -24.40 -13.97 -3.62
C GLU A 217 -25.65 -14.60 -3.01
N GLN A 218 -26.02 -14.21 -1.79
CA GLN A 218 -27.25 -14.67 -1.12
C GLN A 218 -28.51 -14.27 -1.89
N ILE A 219 -28.56 -13.02 -2.41
CA ILE A 219 -29.66 -12.54 -3.26
C ILE A 219 -29.73 -13.39 -4.53
N SER A 220 -28.61 -13.59 -5.22
CA SER A 220 -28.56 -14.39 -6.45
C SER A 220 -29.02 -15.84 -6.21
N SER A 221 -28.62 -16.43 -5.08
CA SER A 221 -29.08 -17.77 -4.68
C SER A 221 -30.58 -17.80 -4.37
N ALA A 222 -31.10 -16.78 -3.68
CA ALA A 222 -32.52 -16.68 -3.36
C ALA A 222 -33.37 -16.48 -4.62
N ASP A 223 -32.91 -15.67 -5.57
CA ASP A 223 -33.55 -15.48 -6.87
C ASP A 223 -33.60 -16.79 -7.68
N PHE A 224 -32.52 -17.57 -7.65
CA PHE A 224 -32.50 -18.89 -8.29
C PHE A 224 -33.51 -19.85 -7.64
N ALA A 225 -33.54 -19.93 -6.31
CA ALA A 225 -34.50 -20.76 -5.58
C ALA A 225 -35.95 -20.31 -5.82
N LEU A 226 -36.20 -19.00 -5.93
CA LEU A 226 -37.50 -18.45 -6.27
C LEU A 226 -37.92 -18.85 -7.68
N LEU A 227 -37.01 -18.74 -8.67
CA LEU A 227 -37.27 -19.18 -10.05
C LEU A 227 -37.59 -20.68 -10.12
N GLU A 228 -36.86 -21.51 -9.37
CA GLU A 228 -37.12 -22.95 -9.29
C GLU A 228 -38.50 -23.24 -8.66
N SER A 229 -38.81 -22.59 -7.55
CA SER A 229 -40.13 -22.70 -6.90
C SER A 229 -41.28 -22.24 -7.81
N VAL A 230 -41.09 -21.15 -8.57
CA VAL A 230 -42.07 -20.67 -9.56
C VAL A 230 -42.24 -21.69 -10.69
N ARG A 231 -41.16 -22.30 -11.19
CA ARG A 231 -41.20 -23.37 -12.20
C ARG A 231 -41.99 -24.57 -11.67
N GLU A 232 -41.64 -25.07 -10.48
CA GLU A 232 -42.33 -26.19 -9.84
C GLU A 232 -43.81 -25.87 -9.60
N ASN A 233 -44.13 -24.65 -9.16
CA ASN A 233 -45.51 -24.20 -8.99
C ASN A 233 -46.26 -24.24 -10.33
N GLY A 234 -45.63 -23.81 -11.42
CA GLY A 234 -46.17 -23.92 -12.78
C GLY A 234 -46.41 -25.37 -13.22
N GLU A 235 -45.46 -26.26 -12.96
CA GLU A 235 -45.59 -27.69 -13.25
C GLU A 235 -46.72 -28.33 -12.43
N LEU A 236 -46.82 -28.03 -11.14
CA LEU A 236 -47.91 -28.52 -10.29
C LEU A 236 -49.25 -27.96 -10.75
N ARG A 237 -49.34 -26.66 -11.08
CA ARG A 237 -50.54 -26.04 -11.65
C ARG A 237 -50.97 -26.70 -12.97
N SER A 238 -50.02 -27.18 -13.78
CA SER A 238 -50.33 -27.91 -15.01
C SER A 238 -50.95 -29.29 -14.75
N LYS A 239 -50.62 -29.92 -13.61
CA LYS A 239 -51.18 -31.21 -13.17
C LYS A 239 -52.57 -31.06 -12.52
N ILE A 240 -52.97 -29.84 -12.16
CA ILE A 240 -54.30 -29.55 -11.59
C ILE A 240 -55.31 -29.45 -12.74
N VAL A 241 -56.43 -30.17 -12.61
CA VAL A 241 -57.56 -30.07 -13.54
C VAL A 241 -58.13 -28.65 -13.49
N GLN A 242 -57.92 -27.88 -14.56
CA GLN A 242 -58.27 -26.45 -14.59
C GLN A 242 -59.78 -26.17 -14.64
N SER A 243 -60.59 -27.14 -15.07
CA SER A 243 -62.06 -26.99 -15.07
C SER A 243 -62.72 -28.36 -14.85
N PRO A 244 -62.94 -28.74 -13.57
CA PRO A 244 -63.60 -29.99 -13.21
C PRO A 244 -64.96 -30.13 -13.89
N ASP A 245 -65.74 -29.05 -13.96
CA ASP A 245 -67.08 -29.03 -14.57
C ASP A 245 -67.09 -29.33 -16.07
N LYS A 246 -66.05 -28.92 -16.81
CA LYS A 246 -65.92 -29.23 -18.25
C LYS A 246 -65.55 -30.69 -18.45
N LEU A 247 -64.64 -31.21 -17.62
CA LEU A 247 -64.21 -32.61 -17.67
C LEU A 247 -65.36 -33.54 -17.28
N GLN A 248 -66.14 -33.19 -16.26
CA GLN A 248 -67.33 -33.92 -15.84
C GLN A 248 -68.43 -33.90 -16.90
N ARG A 249 -68.67 -32.77 -17.57
CA ARG A 249 -69.58 -32.69 -18.72
C ARG A 249 -69.15 -33.57 -19.89
N ALA A 250 -67.87 -33.54 -20.27
CA ALA A 250 -67.36 -34.38 -21.36
C ALA A 250 -67.45 -35.89 -21.04
N LEU A 251 -67.25 -36.26 -19.77
CA LEU A 251 -67.39 -37.64 -19.30
C LEU A 251 -68.86 -38.10 -19.34
N GLU A 252 -69.78 -37.25 -18.93
CA GLU A 252 -71.22 -37.53 -18.99
C GLU A 252 -71.74 -37.59 -20.43
N GLU A 253 -71.22 -36.72 -21.31
CA GLU A 253 -71.51 -36.76 -22.75
C GLU A 253 -70.98 -38.06 -23.39
N LYS A 254 -69.77 -38.51 -23.03
CA LYS A 254 -69.24 -39.81 -23.48
C LYS A 254 -70.06 -40.99 -22.98
N ARG A 255 -70.56 -40.94 -21.75
CA ARG A 255 -71.51 -41.95 -21.23
C ARG A 255 -72.82 -41.95 -22.01
N SER A 256 -73.35 -40.77 -22.34
CA SER A 256 -74.54 -40.65 -23.19
C SER A 256 -74.31 -41.27 -24.57
N GLN A 257 -73.18 -40.95 -25.22
CA GLN A 257 -72.81 -41.54 -26.51
C GLN A 257 -72.67 -43.07 -26.43
N GLN A 258 -72.11 -43.60 -25.35
CA GLN A 258 -72.00 -45.03 -25.12
C GLN A 258 -73.38 -45.70 -24.93
N ALA A 259 -74.30 -45.05 -24.22
CA ALA A 259 -75.66 -45.55 -24.04
C ALA A 259 -76.45 -45.57 -25.36
N GLU A 260 -76.29 -44.55 -26.20
CA GLU A 260 -76.88 -44.50 -27.54
C GLU A 260 -76.34 -45.61 -28.45
N ALA A 261 -75.03 -45.83 -28.46
CA ALA A 261 -74.41 -46.91 -29.23
C ALA A 261 -74.94 -48.30 -28.83
N ASN A 262 -75.06 -48.57 -27.53
CA ASN A 262 -75.63 -49.83 -27.02
C ASN A 262 -77.10 -50.03 -27.42
N ASN A 263 -77.90 -48.94 -27.44
CA ASN A 263 -79.29 -49.02 -27.89
C ASN A 263 -79.39 -49.26 -29.40
N ALA A 264 -78.52 -48.64 -30.19
CA ALA A 264 -78.44 -48.87 -31.64
C ALA A 264 -78.04 -50.32 -31.96
N GLU A 265 -77.08 -50.88 -31.22
CA GLU A 265 -76.70 -52.30 -31.31
C GLU A 265 -77.91 -53.21 -31.03
N ARG A 266 -78.65 -52.94 -29.95
CA ARG A 266 -79.84 -53.72 -29.58
C ARG A 266 -80.94 -53.65 -30.66
N ALA A 267 -81.13 -52.49 -31.28
CA ALA A 267 -82.07 -52.31 -32.40
C ALA A 267 -81.62 -53.09 -33.66
N ALA A 268 -80.33 -53.06 -33.99
CA ALA A 268 -79.76 -53.82 -35.09
C ALA A 268 -79.91 -55.33 -34.89
N MET A 269 -79.70 -55.82 -33.66
CA MET A 269 -79.84 -57.23 -33.30
C MET A 269 -81.30 -57.71 -33.43
N LYS A 270 -82.28 -56.87 -33.06
CA LYS A 270 -83.70 -57.16 -33.26
C LYS A 270 -84.07 -57.20 -34.75
N SER A 271 -83.56 -56.27 -35.55
CA SER A 271 -83.76 -56.27 -37.01
C SER A 271 -83.15 -57.51 -37.69
N LEU A 272 -81.99 -57.98 -37.19
CA LEU A 272 -81.37 -59.21 -37.68
C LEU A 272 -82.26 -60.44 -37.40
N GLN A 273 -82.86 -60.53 -36.21
CA GLN A 273 -83.81 -61.60 -35.88
C GLN A 273 -85.04 -61.57 -36.81
N ASP A 274 -85.62 -60.40 -37.07
CA ASP A 274 -86.77 -60.25 -37.96
C ASP A 274 -86.42 -60.70 -39.41
N LYS A 275 -85.24 -60.34 -39.91
CA LYS A 275 -84.79 -60.79 -41.24
C LYS A 275 -84.55 -62.30 -41.31
N ASN A 276 -84.06 -62.92 -40.24
CA ASN A 276 -83.93 -64.38 -40.16
C ASN A 276 -85.29 -65.09 -40.17
N ALA A 277 -86.29 -64.55 -39.49
CA ALA A 277 -87.65 -65.10 -39.52
C ALA A 277 -88.25 -65.05 -40.94
N ILE A 278 -87.98 -63.98 -41.69
CA ILE A 278 -88.38 -63.85 -43.10
C ILE A 278 -87.65 -64.88 -43.98
N LEU A 279 -86.35 -65.10 -43.77
CA LEU A 279 -85.59 -66.11 -44.51
C LEU A 279 -86.13 -67.53 -44.29
N GLU A 280 -86.51 -67.89 -43.06
CA GLU A 280 -87.16 -69.19 -42.78
C GLU A 280 -88.50 -69.36 -43.52
N MET A 281 -89.29 -68.29 -43.66
CA MET A 281 -90.52 -68.32 -44.45
C MET A 281 -90.24 -68.54 -45.94
N TYR A 282 -89.23 -67.86 -46.50
CA TYR A 282 -88.82 -68.05 -47.90
C TYR A 282 -88.30 -69.47 -48.17
N ALA A 283 -87.52 -70.05 -47.25
CA ALA A 283 -87.07 -71.44 -47.36
C ALA A 283 -88.24 -72.44 -47.39
N LYS A 284 -89.29 -72.20 -46.60
CA LYS A 284 -90.53 -73.02 -46.63
C LYS A 284 -91.29 -72.88 -47.95
N ALA A 285 -91.34 -71.67 -48.54
CA ALA A 285 -91.97 -71.43 -49.83
C ALA A 285 -91.21 -72.12 -50.98
N GLN A 286 -89.87 -72.00 -50.98
CA GLN A 286 -89.00 -72.68 -51.96
C GLN A 286 -89.24 -74.20 -51.95
N LYS A 287 -89.30 -74.81 -50.75
CA LYS A 287 -89.57 -76.26 -50.60
C LYS A 287 -90.93 -76.68 -51.19
N LYS A 288 -91.96 -75.83 -51.11
CA LYS A 288 -93.25 -76.09 -51.75
C LYS A 288 -93.16 -75.96 -53.28
N MET A 289 -92.40 -74.99 -53.77
CA MET A 289 -92.24 -74.76 -55.20
C MET A 289 -91.48 -75.89 -55.91
N SER A 290 -90.46 -76.47 -55.26
CA SER A 290 -89.75 -77.67 -55.77
C SER A 290 -90.68 -78.88 -55.91
N LYS A 291 -91.58 -79.13 -54.94
CA LYS A 291 -92.57 -80.22 -55.05
C LYS A 291 -93.54 -80.03 -56.22
N SER A 292 -93.96 -78.79 -56.49
CA SER A 292 -94.83 -78.48 -57.63
C SER A 292 -94.12 -78.68 -58.97
N LEU A 293 -92.81 -78.46 -59.02
CA LEU A 293 -92.01 -78.65 -60.23
C LEU A 293 -91.84 -80.14 -60.58
N GLU A 294 -91.62 -81.00 -59.59
CA GLU A 294 -91.55 -82.46 -59.77
C GLU A 294 -92.86 -83.02 -60.34
N GLN A 295 -94.00 -82.55 -59.84
CA GLN A 295 -95.33 -82.95 -60.34
C GLN A 295 -95.55 -82.52 -61.80
N MET A 296 -95.05 -81.34 -62.19
CA MET A 296 -95.17 -80.83 -63.56
C MET A 296 -94.32 -81.63 -64.56
N LEU A 297 -93.12 -82.07 -64.15
CA LEU A 297 -92.24 -82.90 -64.99
C LEU A 297 -92.83 -84.30 -65.23
N ALA A 298 -93.48 -84.90 -64.23
CA ALA A 298 -94.15 -86.20 -64.38
C ALA A 298 -95.31 -86.16 -65.39
N ILE A 299 -96.07 -85.05 -65.45
CA ILE A 299 -97.14 -84.85 -66.44
C ILE A 299 -96.55 -84.69 -67.84
N GLN A 300 -95.44 -83.98 -67.98
CA GLN A 300 -94.78 -83.76 -69.27
C GLN A 300 -94.27 -85.07 -69.89
N GLU A 301 -93.84 -86.02 -69.07
CA GLU A 301 -93.36 -87.34 -69.50
C GLU A 301 -94.51 -88.22 -70.00
N GLN A 302 -95.68 -88.17 -69.36
CA GLN A 302 -96.90 -88.83 -69.83
C GLN A 302 -97.40 -88.28 -71.17
N VAL A 303 -97.29 -86.97 -71.40
CA VAL A 303 -97.68 -86.33 -72.68
C VAL A 303 -96.79 -86.78 -73.84
N ASN A 304 -95.50 -87.09 -73.58
CA ASN A 304 -94.58 -87.56 -74.61
C ASN A 304 -94.83 -89.02 -75.02
N SER A 305 -95.28 -89.88 -74.10
CA SER A 305 -95.63 -91.26 -74.44
C SER A 305 -96.87 -91.33 -75.35
N VAL A 306 -97.90 -90.52 -75.07
CA VAL A 306 -99.14 -90.43 -75.87
C VAL A 306 -98.86 -89.98 -77.31
N LYS A 307 -97.95 -89.03 -77.51
CA LYS A 307 -97.55 -88.57 -78.87
C LYS A 307 -96.83 -89.64 -79.69
N SER A 308 -96.15 -90.60 -79.06
CA SER A 308 -95.47 -91.70 -79.75
C SER A 308 -96.48 -92.74 -80.25
N SER A 309 -97.49 -93.05 -79.43
CA SER A 309 -98.56 -93.99 -79.76
C SER A 309 -99.46 -93.49 -80.90
N GLU A 310 -99.71 -92.17 -80.99
CA GLU A 310 -100.45 -91.57 -82.11
C GLU A 310 -99.74 -91.73 -83.47
N LYS A 311 -98.40 -91.71 -83.50
CA LYS A 311 -97.63 -91.87 -84.74
C LYS A 311 -97.69 -93.31 -85.26
N GLU A 312 -97.72 -94.31 -84.37
CA GLU A 312 -97.86 -95.72 -84.74
C GLU A 312 -99.24 -96.06 -85.30
N ILE A 313 -100.30 -95.43 -84.78
CA ILE A 313 -101.68 -95.61 -85.30
C ILE A 313 -101.82 -95.07 -86.73
N LYS A 314 -101.15 -93.97 -87.07
CA LYS A 314 -101.15 -93.45 -88.46
C LYS A 314 -100.41 -94.38 -89.42
N ALA A 315 -99.30 -94.98 -89.00
CA ALA A 315 -98.51 -95.88 -89.84
C ALA A 315 -99.24 -97.21 -90.14
N LEU A 316 -100.02 -97.73 -89.20
CA LEU A 316 -100.82 -98.96 -89.40
C LEU A 316 -102.01 -98.75 -90.35
N LYS A 317 -102.53 -97.53 -90.45
CA LYS A 317 -103.66 -97.20 -91.34
C LYS A 317 -103.26 -97.14 -92.82
N THR A 318 -102.01 -96.79 -93.11
CA THR A 318 -101.48 -96.71 -94.50
C THR A 318 -101.13 -98.08 -95.07
N LYS A 319 -100.63 -99.02 -94.23
CA LYS A 319 -100.37 -100.41 -94.65
C LYS A 319 -101.65 -101.16 -95.03
N GLN A 320 -102.79 -100.87 -94.40
CA GLN A 320 -104.05 -101.58 -94.66
C GLN A 320 -104.73 -101.18 -95.99
N SER A 321 -104.37 -100.05 -96.60
CA SER A 321 -104.91 -99.64 -97.92
C SER A 321 -104.12 -100.21 -99.10
N GLU A 322 -102.85 -100.55 -98.91
CA GLU A 322 -101.98 -101.09 -99.96
C GLU A 322 -102.27 -102.60 -100.22
N ASP A 323 -102.57 -103.37 -99.17
CA ASP A 323 -102.93 -104.80 -99.30
C ASP A 323 -104.26 -105.01 -100.07
N LYS A 324 -105.21 -104.07 -100.03
CA LYS A 324 -106.48 -104.18 -100.78
C LYS A 324 -106.35 -103.94 -102.29
N LEU A 325 -105.26 -103.32 -102.75
CA LEU A 325 -105.04 -103.01 -104.16
C LEU A 325 -104.26 -104.13 -104.89
N LEU A 326 -103.51 -104.95 -104.16
CA LEU A 326 -102.79 -106.09 -104.72
C LEU A 326 -103.73 -107.28 -105.04
N ASP A 327 -104.78 -107.49 -104.26
CA ASP A 327 -105.71 -108.61 -104.45
C ASP A 327 -106.58 -108.49 -105.73
N LYS A 328 -106.90 -107.26 -106.15
CA LYS A 328 -107.65 -107.01 -107.40
C LYS A 328 -106.79 -107.12 -108.68
N SER A 329 -105.46 -107.15 -108.55
CA SER A 329 -104.53 -107.21 -109.68
C SER A 329 -104.17 -108.64 -110.08
N LEU A 330 -104.42 -109.64 -109.23
CA LEU A 330 -104.08 -111.04 -109.50
C LEU A 330 -105.21 -111.82 -110.20
N ASP A 331 -106.48 -111.51 -109.93
CA ASP A 331 -107.61 -112.20 -110.59
C ASP A 331 -107.79 -111.81 -112.08
N ALA A 332 -107.30 -110.64 -112.51
CA ALA A 332 -107.37 -110.22 -113.91
C ALA A 332 -106.35 -110.92 -114.83
N LYS A 333 -105.35 -111.64 -114.28
CA LYS A 333 -104.29 -112.28 -115.06
C LYS A 333 -104.52 -113.75 -115.42
N LEU A 334 -105.59 -114.39 -114.96
CA LEU A 334 -105.88 -115.81 -115.26
C LEU A 334 -106.86 -116.05 -116.43
N VAL A 335 -107.44 -115.00 -117.02
CA VAL A 335 -108.45 -115.12 -118.10
C VAL A 335 -107.85 -115.06 -119.52
N GLU A 336 -106.60 -114.63 -119.72
CA GLU A 336 -106.10 -114.29 -121.07
C GLU A 336 -104.99 -115.18 -121.66
N MET A 337 -104.57 -116.27 -121.00
CA MET A 337 -103.73 -117.29 -121.64
C MET A 337 -104.51 -118.57 -121.96
N GLN A 338 -105.50 -118.41 -122.84
CA GLN A 338 -106.04 -119.47 -123.68
C GLN A 338 -105.01 -119.91 -124.73
N GLY A 339 -105.00 -121.21 -125.03
CA GLY A 339 -104.84 -121.68 -126.41
C GLY A 339 -103.45 -122.12 -126.84
N LYS A 340 -102.99 -123.28 -126.34
CA LYS A 340 -102.38 -124.36 -127.14
C LYS A 340 -101.89 -125.50 -126.24
N GLY A 341 -102.29 -126.72 -126.57
CA GLY A 341 -101.41 -127.90 -126.43
C GLY A 341 -101.59 -128.76 -125.18
N SER A 342 -102.69 -129.52 -125.16
CA SER A 342 -102.74 -130.97 -124.90
C SER A 342 -101.73 -131.66 -123.94
N SER A 343 -102.35 -132.45 -123.06
CA SER A 343 -101.96 -133.79 -122.57
C SER A 343 -101.35 -133.92 -121.16
N THR A 344 -101.96 -134.87 -120.44
CA THR A 344 -101.50 -135.65 -119.27
C THR A 344 -101.46 -135.03 -117.85
N HIS A 345 -102.21 -135.69 -116.94
CA HIS A 345 -101.87 -136.12 -115.55
C HIS A 345 -100.36 -136.10 -115.15
N PRO A 346 -99.96 -136.37 -113.88
CA PRO A 346 -100.60 -136.24 -112.55
C PRO A 346 -99.66 -135.67 -111.43
N LEU A 347 -100.17 -135.56 -110.19
CA LEU A 347 -99.56 -135.96 -108.88
C LEU A 347 -98.48 -135.12 -108.12
N PHE A 348 -98.57 -135.24 -106.77
CA PHE A 348 -97.55 -135.16 -105.68
C PHE A 348 -97.23 -133.77 -105.05
N ASP A 349 -97.50 -133.56 -103.74
CA ASP A 349 -96.65 -133.78 -102.52
C ASP A 349 -95.66 -132.62 -102.28
N SER A 350 -95.13 -132.26 -101.11
CA SER A 350 -95.34 -132.47 -99.67
C SER A 350 -94.21 -131.68 -98.97
N LEU A 351 -94.23 -131.58 -97.61
CA LEU A 351 -93.08 -131.29 -96.72
C LEU A 351 -92.49 -129.83 -96.79
N PHE A 352 -91.98 -129.16 -95.75
CA PHE A 352 -91.42 -129.55 -94.44
C PHE A 352 -91.15 -128.30 -93.55
N LEU A 353 -91.20 -128.50 -92.22
CA LEU A 353 -90.29 -128.09 -91.11
C LEU A 353 -89.74 -126.62 -91.01
N CYS A 354 -89.26 -126.05 -89.89
CA CYS A 354 -89.19 -126.24 -88.42
C CYS A 354 -88.08 -125.27 -87.89
N PHE A 355 -87.89 -125.17 -86.55
CA PHE A 355 -86.80 -124.53 -85.76
C PHE A 355 -86.94 -123.02 -85.41
N TYR A 356 -86.69 -122.50 -84.19
CA TYR A 356 -86.16 -123.01 -82.91
C TYR A 356 -86.43 -122.03 -81.73
N CYS A 357 -86.27 -122.54 -80.49
CA CYS A 357 -85.95 -121.94 -79.17
C CYS A 357 -85.07 -120.64 -79.18
N THR A 358 -85.00 -119.73 -78.17
CA THR A 358 -84.79 -119.91 -76.71
C THR A 358 -84.84 -118.55 -75.93
N HIS A 359 -85.32 -118.62 -74.67
CA HIS A 359 -85.02 -117.88 -73.41
C HIS A 359 -85.22 -116.35 -73.15
N LEU A 360 -86.06 -116.14 -72.11
CA LEU A 360 -86.18 -115.11 -71.04
C LEU A 360 -86.36 -113.62 -71.38
#